data_AF-A0A3L6RA85-F1
#
_entry.id   AF-A0A3L6RA85-F1
#
_cell.length_a   1.000
_cell.length_b   1.000
_cell.length_c   1.000
_cell.angle_alpha   90.00
_cell.angle_beta   90.00
_cell.angle_gamma   90.00
#
_symmetry.space_group_name_H-M   'P 1'
#
loop_
_entity.id
_entity.type
_entity.pdbx_description
1 polymer ?
#
loop_
_entity_poly.entity_id
_entity_poly.type
_entity_poly.pdbx_seq_one_letter_code
_entity_poly.pdbx_strand_id
1 'polypeptide(L)'
;MDRLYVWEKRLHKEIMEEERLRITYDKEWKRLKELDATGAEPYKIDTTRASIRTLLTRINISIRSAKVISRRIHILRDDELHPHLVTLIQGLVRMWKFILECHRKQFHTILETKSHILIPKNGPERSSPKVTLELEMELLNWCSCFRNWILSQKAYIETLNGWLVKWLPQEKEETPDGIAPFSPGRLGAPAVFITANDWCQAMKRIPEGSVIDTMEAFAVNVHVLWERQDEEQQQKLKADYLSRDFAKRLKSLQKEHGLQGQFEADKTVLPIADNGRAVDNRMVALDTLHKRLDEQRARHEETVKQIRQASAADLKSGLAPIFEALESFTQETLRGYENVRITVGSG
;
A
#
# COMPACT_ATOMS: atom_id res chain seq x y z
N MET A 1 1.67 22.47 -12.55
CA MET A 1 1.59 22.96 -11.15
C MET A 1 2.63 24.06 -10.88
N ASP A 2 3.88 23.92 -11.32
CA ASP A 2 4.93 24.92 -11.05
C ASP A 2 4.60 26.34 -11.50
N ARG A 3 3.98 26.48 -12.68
CA ARG A 3 3.50 27.79 -13.17
C ARG A 3 2.48 28.40 -12.22
N LEU A 4 1.47 27.64 -11.77
CA LEU A 4 0.48 28.10 -10.82
C LEU A 4 1.15 28.57 -9.52
N TYR A 5 2.07 27.75 -8.99
CA TYR A 5 2.82 28.07 -7.78
C TYR A 5 3.62 29.38 -7.88
N VAL A 6 4.28 29.62 -9.02
CA VAL A 6 5.01 30.88 -9.27
C VAL A 6 4.07 32.08 -9.26
N TRP A 7 2.91 31.97 -9.91
CA TRP A 7 1.93 33.05 -9.94
C TRP A 7 1.27 33.28 -8.58
N GLU A 8 0.97 32.23 -7.82
CA GLU A 8 0.46 32.34 -6.44
C GLU A 8 1.47 33.03 -5.53
N LYS A 9 2.76 32.66 -5.61
CA LYS A 9 3.82 33.37 -4.89
C LYS A 9 3.90 34.85 -5.25
N ARG A 10 3.71 35.17 -6.54
CA ARG A 10 3.69 36.56 -7.00
C ARG A 10 2.47 37.31 -6.48
N LEU A 11 1.29 36.69 -6.48
CA LEU A 11 0.07 37.24 -5.93
C LEU A 11 0.23 37.55 -4.44
N HIS A 12 0.76 36.58 -3.68
CA HIS A 12 1.02 36.74 -2.26
C HIS A 12 1.94 37.94 -1.99
N LYS A 13 3.05 38.08 -2.74
CA LYS A 13 3.94 39.24 -2.60
C LYS A 13 3.23 40.57 -2.87
N GLU A 14 2.39 40.64 -3.91
CA GLU A 14 1.65 41.87 -4.25
C GLU A 14 0.64 42.23 -3.16
N ILE A 15 -0.07 41.24 -2.61
CA ILE A 15 -1.02 41.45 -1.50
C ILE A 15 -0.28 41.92 -0.24
N MET A 16 0.86 41.33 0.09
CA MET A 16 1.65 41.74 1.26
C MET A 16 2.20 43.17 1.13
N GLU A 17 2.60 43.60 -0.07
CA GLU A 17 3.03 44.98 -0.29
C GLU A 17 1.85 45.96 -0.22
N GLU A 18 0.70 45.60 -0.79
CA GLU A 18 -0.53 46.41 -0.70
C GLU A 18 -0.95 46.62 0.77
N GLU A 19 -0.98 45.56 1.57
CA GLU A 19 -1.30 45.62 2.99
C GLU A 19 -0.31 46.53 3.75
N ARG A 20 0.99 46.40 3.47
CA ARG A 20 2.01 47.28 4.07
C ARG A 20 1.80 48.76 3.71
N LEU A 21 1.43 49.04 2.46
CA LEU A 21 1.12 50.39 1.99
C LEU A 21 -0.14 50.92 2.67
N ARG A 22 -1.16 50.08 2.85
CA ARG A 22 -2.42 50.42 3.52
C ARG A 22 -2.20 50.79 4.98
N ILE A 23 -1.39 50.02 5.71
CA ILE A 23 -0.97 50.34 7.08
C ILE A 23 -0.27 51.71 7.14
N THR A 24 0.59 52.00 6.16
CA THR A 24 1.31 53.29 6.11
C THR A 24 0.37 54.45 5.77
N TYR A 25 -0.56 54.24 4.85
CA TYR A 25 -1.62 55.18 4.51
C TYR A 25 -2.47 55.55 5.72
N ASP A 26 -2.90 54.56 6.50
CA ASP A 26 -3.73 54.78 7.70
C ASP A 26 -2.98 55.60 8.77
N LYS A 27 -1.66 55.39 8.92
CA LYS A 27 -0.82 56.21 9.82
C LYS A 27 -0.72 57.65 9.36
N GLU A 28 -0.43 57.89 8.08
CA GLU A 28 -0.34 59.25 7.53
C GLU A 28 -1.70 59.97 7.55
N TRP A 29 -2.80 59.24 7.35
CA TRP A 29 -4.16 59.78 7.47
C TRP A 29 -4.47 60.22 8.90
N LYS A 30 -4.09 59.44 9.92
CA LYS A 30 -4.21 59.85 11.33
C LYS A 30 -3.39 61.10 11.63
N ARG A 31 -2.13 61.13 11.16
CA ARG A 31 -1.24 62.29 11.29
C ARG A 31 -1.83 63.55 10.65
N LEU A 32 -2.45 63.44 9.47
CA LEU A 32 -3.11 64.59 8.82
C LEU A 32 -4.21 65.17 9.71
N LYS A 33 -5.06 64.31 10.30
CA LYS A 33 -6.12 64.76 11.23
C LYS A 33 -5.57 65.48 12.45
N GLU A 34 -4.44 65.01 12.99
CA GLU A 34 -3.78 65.64 14.14
C GLU A 34 -3.19 67.01 13.77
N LEU A 35 -2.56 67.14 12.59
CA LEU A 35 -2.03 68.41 12.08
C LEU A 35 -3.14 69.43 11.82
N ASP A 36 -4.26 68.98 11.27
CA ASP A 36 -5.44 69.83 11.05
C ASP A 36 -6.06 70.28 12.38
N ALA A 37 -6.17 69.39 13.38
CA ALA A 37 -6.72 69.70 14.70
C ALA A 37 -5.84 70.65 15.52
N THR A 38 -4.52 70.56 15.36
CA THR A 38 -3.53 71.38 16.10
C THR A 38 -3.24 72.72 15.42
N GLY A 39 -3.80 72.98 14.24
CA GLY A 39 -3.58 74.22 13.49
C GLY A 39 -2.14 74.36 12.96
N ALA A 40 -1.54 73.25 12.50
CA ALA A 40 -0.18 73.23 11.99
C ALA A 40 0.01 74.12 10.74
N GLU A 41 1.26 74.48 10.45
CA GLU A 41 1.60 75.31 9.28
C GLU A 41 1.10 74.69 7.96
N PRO A 42 0.55 75.50 7.02
CA PRO A 42 -0.04 75.00 5.78
C PRO A 42 0.88 74.08 4.97
N TYR A 43 2.19 74.38 4.91
CA TYR A 43 3.14 73.57 4.15
C TYR A 43 3.27 72.14 4.70
N LYS A 44 3.14 71.93 6.01
CA LYS A 44 3.21 70.60 6.64
C LYS A 44 1.98 69.77 6.29
N ILE A 45 0.81 70.40 6.32
CA ILE A 45 -0.47 69.81 5.92
C ILE A 45 -0.42 69.39 4.45
N ASP A 46 0.06 70.27 3.57
CA ASP A 46 0.17 69.99 2.13
C ASP A 46 1.18 68.87 1.83
N THR A 47 2.29 68.82 2.57
CA THR A 47 3.30 67.75 2.46
C THR A 47 2.69 66.39 2.83
N THR A 48 1.99 66.30 3.96
CA THR A 48 1.30 65.07 4.37
C THR A 48 0.19 64.68 3.38
N ARG A 49 -0.55 65.66 2.84
CA ARG A 49 -1.57 65.40 1.81
C ARG A 49 -0.96 64.86 0.51
N ALA A 50 0.22 65.35 0.10
CA ALA A 50 0.95 64.82 -1.04
C ALA A 50 1.47 63.39 -0.81
N SER A 51 1.97 63.09 0.39
CA SER A 51 2.34 61.74 0.84
C SER A 51 1.16 60.76 0.72
N ILE A 52 -0.01 61.14 1.25
CA ILE A 52 -1.25 60.35 1.19
C ILE A 52 -1.68 60.08 -0.25
N ARG A 53 -1.66 61.09 -1.13
CA ARG A 53 -1.99 60.91 -2.57
C ARG A 53 -1.03 59.92 -3.25
N THR A 54 0.25 59.98 -2.91
CA THR A 54 1.26 59.06 -3.43
C THR A 54 1.02 57.64 -2.95
N LEU A 55 0.73 57.44 -1.66
CA LEU A 55 0.39 56.14 -1.08
C LEU A 55 -0.86 55.56 -1.74
N LEU A 56 -1.92 56.35 -1.89
CA LEU A 56 -3.16 55.92 -2.55
C LEU A 56 -2.92 55.48 -4.00
N THR A 57 -2.06 56.19 -4.73
CA THR A 57 -1.67 55.82 -6.09
C THR A 57 -0.95 54.48 -6.11
N ARG A 58 -0.01 54.25 -5.18
CA ARG A 58 0.72 52.98 -5.06
C ARG A 58 -0.20 51.82 -4.67
N ILE A 59 -1.09 52.00 -3.69
CA ILE A 59 -2.11 51.00 -3.30
C ILE A 59 -2.96 50.63 -4.52
N ASN A 60 -3.45 51.61 -5.27
CA ASN A 60 -4.24 51.35 -6.48
C ASN A 60 -3.45 50.58 -7.56
N ILE A 61 -2.16 50.88 -7.74
CA ILE A 61 -1.29 50.14 -8.65
C ILE A 61 -1.15 48.69 -8.19
N SER A 62 -0.91 48.45 -6.89
CA SER A 62 -0.78 47.10 -6.34
C SER A 62 -2.08 46.29 -6.45
N ILE A 63 -3.24 46.90 -6.16
CA ILE A 63 -4.55 46.26 -6.37
C ILE A 63 -4.74 45.88 -7.84
N ARG A 64 -4.37 46.77 -8.78
CA ARG A 64 -4.46 46.48 -10.23
C ARG A 64 -3.52 45.34 -10.64
N SER A 65 -2.28 45.34 -10.14
CA SER A 65 -1.30 44.27 -10.35
C SER A 65 -1.84 42.92 -9.85
N ALA A 66 -2.36 42.88 -8.61
CA ALA A 66 -2.96 41.69 -8.01
C ALA A 66 -4.14 41.17 -8.84
N LYS A 67 -5.01 42.05 -9.36
CA LYS A 67 -6.11 41.67 -10.26
C LYS A 67 -5.62 41.07 -11.58
N VAL A 68 -4.52 41.55 -12.15
CA VAL A 68 -3.93 40.97 -13.37
C VAL A 68 -3.34 39.59 -13.08
N ILE A 69 -2.61 39.44 -11.97
CA ILE A 69 -2.04 38.17 -11.53
C ILE A 69 -3.15 37.14 -11.26
N SER A 70 -4.17 37.51 -10.50
CA SER A 70 -5.32 36.66 -10.19
C SER A 70 -6.03 36.19 -11.46
N ARG A 71 -6.29 37.08 -12.43
CA ARG A 71 -6.83 36.69 -13.74
C ARG A 71 -5.95 35.66 -14.45
N ARG A 72 -4.63 35.79 -14.38
CA ARG A 72 -3.73 34.80 -14.97
C ARG A 72 -3.80 33.44 -14.27
N ILE A 73 -3.96 33.42 -12.94
CA ILE A 73 -4.17 32.19 -12.17
C ILE A 73 -5.52 31.54 -12.54
N HIS A 74 -6.58 32.32 -12.72
CA HIS A 74 -7.88 31.80 -13.18
C HIS A 74 -7.76 31.11 -14.55
N ILE A 75 -7.14 31.75 -15.54
CA ILE A 75 -6.90 31.13 -16.87
C ILE A 75 -6.08 29.85 -16.74
N LEU A 76 -5.02 29.85 -15.93
CA LEU A 76 -4.19 28.67 -15.68
C LEU A 76 -4.96 27.50 -15.08
N ARG A 77 -5.91 27.79 -14.18
CA ARG A 77 -6.69 26.80 -13.44
C ARG A 77 -7.89 26.30 -14.25
N ASP A 78 -8.63 27.20 -14.86
CA ASP A 78 -9.92 26.89 -15.49
C ASP A 78 -9.71 26.43 -16.94
N ASP A 79 -8.83 27.10 -17.68
CA ASP A 79 -8.66 26.86 -19.12
C ASP A 79 -7.48 25.92 -19.43
N GLU A 80 -6.36 26.09 -18.74
CA GLU A 80 -5.16 25.29 -19.00
C GLU A 80 -5.15 23.98 -18.19
N LEU A 81 -5.49 23.98 -16.89
CA LEU A 81 -5.42 22.78 -16.06
C LEU A 81 -6.55 21.78 -16.37
N HIS A 82 -7.77 22.25 -16.69
CA HIS A 82 -8.91 21.36 -16.93
C HIS A 82 -8.65 20.32 -18.06
N PRO A 83 -8.19 20.69 -19.27
CA PRO A 83 -7.92 19.72 -20.32
C PRO A 83 -6.83 18.69 -19.93
N HIS A 84 -5.82 19.11 -19.17
CA HIS A 84 -4.79 18.19 -18.67
C HIS A 84 -5.39 17.18 -17.68
N LEU A 85 -6.27 17.64 -16.78
CA LEU A 85 -6.98 16.78 -15.83
C LEU A 85 -7.86 15.76 -16.56
N VAL A 86 -8.62 16.21 -17.56
CA VAL A 86 -9.45 15.33 -18.39
C VAL A 86 -8.61 14.28 -19.11
N THR A 87 -7.49 14.70 -19.70
CA THR A 87 -6.56 13.79 -20.40
C THR A 87 -5.98 12.74 -19.45
N LEU A 88 -5.59 13.16 -18.24
CA LEU A 88 -5.09 12.27 -17.20
C LEU A 88 -6.14 11.24 -16.78
N ILE A 89 -7.37 11.68 -16.49
CA ILE A 89 -8.48 10.80 -16.10
C ILE A 89 -8.76 9.79 -17.22
N GLN A 90 -8.83 10.24 -18.47
CA GLN A 90 -9.02 9.34 -19.63
C GLN A 90 -7.87 8.35 -19.79
N GLY A 91 -6.62 8.77 -19.54
CA GLY A 91 -5.47 7.88 -19.52
C GLY A 91 -5.59 6.81 -18.44
N LEU A 92 -6.02 7.20 -17.23
CA LEU A 92 -6.26 6.29 -16.13
C LEU A 92 -7.41 5.31 -16.42
N VAL A 93 -8.50 5.75 -17.04
CA VAL A 93 -9.57 4.86 -17.52
C VAL A 93 -9.02 3.77 -18.44
N ARG A 94 -8.15 4.13 -19.40
CA ARG A 94 -7.52 3.16 -20.30
C ARG A 94 -6.61 2.19 -19.55
N MET A 95 -5.80 2.69 -18.62
CA MET A 95 -4.95 1.87 -17.75
C MET A 95 -5.77 0.88 -16.93
N TRP A 96 -6.85 1.34 -16.27
CA TRP A 96 -7.70 0.48 -15.45
C TRP A 96 -8.43 -0.58 -16.28
N LYS A 97 -8.85 -0.26 -17.51
CA LYS A 97 -9.37 -1.26 -18.46
C LYS A 97 -8.37 -2.37 -18.75
N PHE A 98 -7.13 -2.00 -19.01
CA PHE A 98 -6.05 -2.95 -19.27
C PHE A 98 -5.77 -3.82 -18.03
N ILE A 99 -5.63 -3.21 -16.85
CA ILE A 99 -5.41 -3.93 -15.59
C ILE A 99 -6.57 -4.89 -15.29
N LEU A 100 -7.82 -4.48 -15.53
CA LEU A 100 -8.99 -5.34 -15.34
C LEU A 100 -8.92 -6.60 -16.21
N GLU A 101 -8.53 -6.43 -17.47
CA GLU A 101 -8.37 -7.56 -18.38
C GLU A 101 -7.25 -8.50 -17.93
N CYS A 102 -6.14 -7.96 -17.41
CA CYS A 102 -5.06 -8.75 -16.81
C CYS A 102 -5.55 -9.56 -15.61
N HIS A 103 -6.25 -8.93 -14.65
CA HIS A 103 -6.73 -9.62 -13.46
C HIS A 103 -7.79 -10.68 -13.78
N ARG A 104 -8.68 -10.43 -14.75
CA ARG A 104 -9.59 -11.45 -15.29
C ARG A 104 -8.87 -12.68 -15.82
N LYS A 105 -7.83 -12.46 -16.63
CA LYS A 105 -7.01 -13.56 -17.18
C LYS A 105 -6.29 -14.32 -16.07
N GLN A 106 -5.72 -13.62 -15.09
CA GLN A 106 -5.07 -14.23 -13.94
C GLN A 106 -6.05 -15.06 -13.11
N PHE A 107 -7.22 -14.51 -12.82
CA PHE A 107 -8.27 -15.18 -12.04
C PHE A 107 -8.80 -16.42 -12.76
N HIS A 108 -9.07 -16.30 -14.06
CA HIS A 108 -9.49 -17.45 -14.86
C HIS A 108 -8.41 -18.53 -14.90
N THR A 109 -7.15 -18.16 -15.11
CA THR A 109 -6.02 -19.09 -15.17
C THR A 109 -5.85 -19.86 -13.84
N ILE A 110 -5.96 -19.18 -12.69
CA ILE A 110 -5.81 -19.85 -11.39
C ILE A 110 -6.96 -20.83 -11.13
N LEU A 111 -8.18 -20.52 -11.57
CA LEU A 111 -9.33 -21.42 -11.46
C LEU A 111 -9.19 -22.66 -12.33
N GLU A 112 -8.69 -22.51 -13.56
CA GLU A 112 -8.46 -23.63 -14.49
C GLU A 112 -7.24 -24.48 -14.13
N THR A 113 -6.30 -23.92 -13.36
CA THR A 113 -5.11 -24.64 -12.92
C THR A 113 -5.52 -25.84 -12.07
N LYS A 114 -5.19 -27.05 -12.51
CA LYS A 114 -5.37 -28.27 -11.71
C LYS A 114 -4.32 -28.29 -10.61
N SER A 115 -4.74 -28.50 -9.37
CA SER A 115 -3.82 -28.75 -8.25
C SER A 115 -3.12 -30.08 -8.51
N HIS A 116 -1.92 -30.03 -9.10
CA HIS A 116 -1.08 -31.21 -9.23
C HIS A 116 -0.21 -31.29 -7.99
N ILE A 117 -0.25 -32.43 -7.32
CA ILE A 117 0.82 -32.80 -6.39
C ILE A 117 2.06 -32.96 -7.26
N LEU A 118 2.90 -31.93 -7.31
CA LEU A 118 4.18 -31.98 -7.99
C LEU A 118 5.07 -32.94 -7.20
N ILE A 119 5.02 -34.22 -7.55
CA ILE A 119 5.99 -35.21 -7.11
C ILE A 119 7.30 -34.84 -7.83
N PRO A 120 8.35 -34.39 -7.14
CA PRO A 120 9.59 -34.00 -7.80
C PRO A 120 10.16 -35.22 -8.52
N LYS A 121 10.38 -35.13 -9.84
CA LYS A 121 11.08 -36.17 -10.62
C LYS A 121 12.52 -36.42 -10.14
N ASN A 122 13.09 -35.46 -9.38
CA ASN A 122 14.48 -35.46 -8.94
C ASN A 122 14.56 -35.36 -7.41
N GLY A 123 14.25 -36.45 -6.69
CA GLY A 123 14.58 -36.60 -5.26
C GLY A 123 13.86 -35.70 -4.24
N PRO A 124 14.02 -35.96 -2.93
CA PRO A 124 13.25 -35.34 -1.85
C PRO A 124 13.81 -33.97 -1.41
N GLU A 125 14.19 -33.08 -2.33
CA GLU A 125 15.08 -31.96 -1.98
C GLU A 125 14.73 -30.60 -2.62
N ARG A 126 13.43 -30.24 -2.71
CA ARG A 126 13.01 -28.88 -3.11
C ARG A 126 11.91 -28.23 -2.26
N SER A 127 11.47 -28.87 -1.18
CA SER A 127 10.65 -28.20 -0.16
C SER A 127 11.60 -27.57 0.85
N SER A 128 12.25 -26.46 0.49
CA SER A 128 13.12 -25.76 1.44
C SER A 128 12.31 -24.67 2.17
N PRO A 129 12.41 -24.58 3.51
CA PRO A 129 11.82 -23.48 4.28
C PRO A 129 12.20 -22.11 3.72
N LYS A 130 13.42 -21.99 3.15
CA LYS A 130 13.90 -20.75 2.55
C LYS A 130 13.01 -20.23 1.41
N VAL A 131 12.55 -21.10 0.49
CA VAL A 131 11.71 -20.67 -0.64
C VAL A 131 10.33 -20.22 -0.14
N THR A 132 9.78 -20.89 0.86
CA THR A 132 8.49 -20.50 1.47
C THR A 132 8.59 -19.14 2.17
N LEU A 133 9.71 -18.89 2.87
CA LEU A 133 9.97 -17.58 3.47
C LEU A 133 10.15 -16.48 2.42
N GLU A 134 10.86 -16.76 1.33
CA GLU A 134 10.99 -15.81 0.21
C GLU A 134 9.62 -15.48 -0.42
N LEU A 135 8.74 -16.48 -0.57
CA LEU A 135 7.37 -16.26 -1.05
C LEU A 135 6.57 -15.38 -0.08
N GLU A 136 6.66 -15.62 1.23
CA GLU A 136 6.02 -14.77 2.24
C GLU A 136 6.48 -13.31 2.12
N MET A 137 7.79 -13.10 2.02
CA MET A 137 8.36 -11.76 1.87
C MET A 137 7.88 -11.06 0.59
N GLU A 138 7.81 -11.77 -0.53
CA GLU A 138 7.30 -11.21 -1.78
C GLU A 138 5.80 -10.90 -1.73
N LEU A 139 4.99 -11.71 -1.03
CA LEU A 139 3.57 -11.42 -0.81
C LEU A 139 3.37 -10.16 0.03
N LEU A 140 4.13 -10.01 1.12
CA LEU A 140 4.09 -8.82 1.96
C LEU A 140 4.57 -7.57 1.20
N ASN A 141 5.63 -7.71 0.40
CA ASN A 141 6.13 -6.66 -0.46
C ASN A 141 5.09 -6.26 -1.51
N TRP A 142 4.42 -7.23 -2.14
CA TRP A 142 3.35 -6.98 -3.10
C TRP A 142 2.17 -6.24 -2.44
N CYS A 143 1.74 -6.66 -1.25
CA CYS A 143 0.69 -5.98 -0.48
C CYS A 143 1.07 -4.53 -0.16
N SER A 144 2.29 -4.30 0.32
CA SER A 144 2.82 -2.96 0.61
C SER A 144 2.86 -2.08 -0.64
N CYS A 145 3.37 -2.60 -1.76
CA CYS A 145 3.43 -1.89 -3.03
C CYS A 145 2.02 -1.50 -3.52
N PHE A 146 1.06 -2.43 -3.47
CA PHE A 146 -0.32 -2.16 -3.86
C PHE A 146 -0.94 -1.07 -2.98
N ARG A 147 -0.83 -1.19 -1.65
CA ARG A 147 -1.33 -0.21 -0.68
C ARG A 147 -0.75 1.18 -0.95
N ASN A 148 0.57 1.28 -1.09
CA ASN A 148 1.26 2.55 -1.34
C ASN A 148 0.85 3.18 -2.67
N TRP A 149 0.67 2.38 -3.71
CA TRP A 149 0.22 2.84 -5.01
C TRP A 149 -1.18 3.47 -4.94
N ILE A 150 -2.14 2.80 -4.28
CA ILE A 150 -3.49 3.33 -4.12
C ILE A 150 -3.51 4.58 -3.23
N LEU A 151 -2.80 4.56 -2.10
CA LEU A 151 -2.69 5.72 -1.21
C LEU A 151 -2.09 6.94 -1.91
N SER A 152 -1.06 6.73 -2.73
CA SER A 152 -0.41 7.81 -3.49
C SER A 152 -1.38 8.45 -4.50
N GLN A 153 -2.20 7.63 -5.18
CA GLN A 153 -3.24 8.13 -6.09
C GLN A 153 -4.29 8.94 -5.33
N LYS A 154 -4.81 8.41 -4.22
CA LYS A 154 -5.78 9.11 -3.37
C LYS A 154 -5.23 10.45 -2.87
N ALA A 155 -4.02 10.45 -2.33
CA ALA A 155 -3.37 11.65 -1.79
C ALA A 155 -3.16 12.74 -2.85
N TYR A 156 -2.75 12.37 -4.06
CA TYR A 156 -2.62 13.31 -5.17
C TYR A 156 -3.96 14.00 -5.49
N ILE A 157 -5.02 13.21 -5.62
CA ILE A 157 -6.35 13.69 -6.02
C ILE A 157 -6.98 14.53 -4.91
N GLU A 158 -6.82 14.12 -3.65
CA GLU A 158 -7.27 14.87 -2.48
C GLU A 158 -6.54 16.21 -2.34
N THR A 159 -5.22 16.23 -2.57
CA THR A 159 -4.43 17.47 -2.52
C THR A 159 -4.86 18.43 -3.63
N LEU A 160 -5.06 17.92 -4.85
CA LEU A 160 -5.54 18.72 -5.98
C LEU A 160 -6.93 19.30 -5.73
N ASN A 161 -7.88 18.46 -5.32
CA ASN A 161 -9.25 18.89 -5.04
C ASN A 161 -9.28 19.86 -3.84
N GLY A 162 -8.52 19.58 -2.78
CA GLY A 162 -8.39 20.45 -1.62
C GLY A 162 -7.78 21.81 -1.96
N TRP A 163 -6.83 21.87 -2.89
CA TRP A 163 -6.32 23.13 -3.43
C TRP A 163 -7.39 23.88 -4.23
N LEU A 164 -8.13 23.20 -5.11
CA LEU A 164 -9.20 23.82 -5.90
C LEU A 164 -10.28 24.41 -5.00
N VAL A 165 -10.84 23.63 -4.06
CA VAL A 165 -11.96 24.07 -3.21
C VAL A 165 -11.63 25.33 -2.39
N LYS A 166 -10.36 25.60 -2.06
CA LYS A 166 -9.95 26.85 -1.37
C LYS A 166 -10.26 28.12 -2.17
N TRP A 167 -10.46 28.01 -3.48
CA TRP A 167 -10.83 29.14 -4.34
C TRP A 167 -12.33 29.40 -4.40
N LEU A 168 -13.15 28.55 -3.80
CA LEU A 168 -14.60 28.73 -3.73
C LEU A 168 -14.98 29.46 -2.42
N PRO A 169 -16.15 30.14 -2.40
CA PRO A 169 -16.69 30.68 -1.16
C PRO A 169 -16.80 29.57 -0.10
N GLN A 170 -16.29 29.84 1.10
CA GLN A 170 -16.36 28.89 2.23
C GLN A 170 -17.65 29.05 3.05
N GLU A 171 -18.43 30.09 2.76
CA GLU A 171 -19.72 30.31 3.40
C GLU A 171 -20.69 29.21 2.99
N LYS A 172 -21.30 28.58 3.99
CA LYS A 172 -22.26 27.50 3.79
C LYS A 172 -23.62 28.11 3.47
N GLU A 173 -24.19 27.68 2.34
CA GLU A 173 -25.54 28.07 1.96
C GLU A 173 -26.54 27.43 2.94
N GLU A 174 -27.21 28.27 3.73
CA GLU A 174 -28.34 27.86 4.57
C GLU A 174 -29.62 27.88 3.74
N THR A 175 -30.27 26.72 3.66
CA THR A 175 -31.58 26.55 3.03
C THR A 175 -32.64 26.28 4.10
N PRO A 176 -33.95 26.43 3.81
CA PRO A 176 -35.01 26.11 4.77
C PRO A 176 -34.93 24.69 5.35
N ASP A 177 -34.33 23.76 4.61
CA ASP A 177 -34.10 22.36 5.00
C ASP A 177 -32.76 22.12 5.72
N GLY A 178 -32.01 23.19 6.02
CA GLY A 178 -30.69 23.15 6.66
C GLY A 178 -29.54 23.54 5.74
N ILE A 179 -28.31 23.21 6.16
CA ILE A 179 -27.10 23.51 5.39
C ILE A 179 -27.07 22.67 4.10
N ALA A 180 -26.99 23.33 2.95
CA ALA A 180 -26.97 22.64 1.67
C ALA A 180 -25.67 21.83 1.47
N PRO A 181 -25.74 20.62 0.89
CA PRO A 181 -24.56 19.81 0.62
C PRO A 181 -23.64 20.48 -0.40
N PHE A 182 -22.33 20.37 -0.17
CA PHE A 182 -21.31 20.96 -1.04
C PHE A 182 -21.39 20.37 -2.45
N SER A 183 -21.55 21.25 -3.44
CA SER A 183 -21.51 20.91 -4.86
C SER A 183 -20.93 22.09 -5.64
N PRO A 184 -19.74 21.96 -6.25
CA PRO A 184 -19.14 23.04 -7.02
C PRO A 184 -20.06 23.54 -8.14
N GLY A 185 -20.80 22.64 -8.79
CA GLY A 185 -21.73 23.01 -9.86
C GLY A 185 -22.88 23.91 -9.39
N ARG A 186 -23.39 23.70 -8.17
CA ARG A 186 -24.43 24.57 -7.58
C ARG A 186 -23.91 25.99 -7.31
N LEU A 187 -22.62 26.11 -7.00
CA LEU A 187 -21.94 27.38 -6.77
C LEU A 187 -21.54 28.11 -8.06
N GLY A 188 -21.93 27.59 -9.24
CA GLY A 188 -21.49 28.13 -10.53
C GLY A 188 -19.98 27.98 -10.77
N ALA A 189 -19.33 27.04 -10.09
CA ALA A 189 -17.90 26.84 -10.22
C ALA A 189 -17.52 26.33 -11.61
N PRO A 190 -16.34 26.69 -12.14
CA PRO A 190 -15.82 26.17 -13.39
C PRO A 190 -15.73 24.63 -13.42
N ALA A 191 -15.73 24.08 -14.64
CA ALA A 191 -15.66 22.64 -14.92
C ALA A 191 -14.58 21.89 -14.12
N VAL A 192 -13.39 22.49 -13.94
CA VAL A 192 -12.27 21.90 -13.19
C VAL A 192 -12.62 21.54 -11.75
N PHE A 193 -13.47 22.32 -11.10
CA PHE A 193 -13.90 22.05 -9.73
C PHE A 193 -14.85 20.87 -9.67
N ILE A 194 -15.77 20.77 -10.63
CA ILE A 194 -16.75 19.68 -10.73
C ILE A 194 -16.01 18.37 -11.00
N THR A 195 -15.19 18.35 -12.05
CA THR A 195 -14.40 17.18 -12.46
C THR A 195 -13.48 16.69 -11.33
N ALA A 196 -12.73 17.59 -10.69
CA ALA A 196 -11.81 17.21 -9.60
C ALA A 196 -12.55 16.74 -8.35
N ASN A 197 -13.68 17.36 -8.00
CA ASN A 197 -14.49 16.94 -6.86
C ASN A 197 -15.10 15.56 -7.10
N ASP A 198 -15.71 15.33 -8.26
CA ASP A 198 -16.26 14.03 -8.62
C ASP A 198 -15.20 12.93 -8.63
N TRP A 199 -14.03 13.23 -9.19
CA TRP A 199 -12.90 12.31 -9.18
C TRP A 199 -12.44 11.98 -7.75
N CYS A 200 -12.35 12.98 -6.88
CA CYS A 200 -12.02 12.79 -5.47
C CYS A 200 -13.07 11.94 -4.74
N GLN A 201 -14.36 12.18 -4.99
CA GLN A 201 -15.44 11.38 -4.38
C GLN A 201 -15.47 9.94 -4.90
N ALA A 202 -15.22 9.73 -6.19
CA ALA A 202 -15.11 8.39 -6.77
C ALA A 202 -14.00 7.59 -6.08
N MET A 203 -12.81 8.19 -5.90
CA MET A 203 -11.68 7.53 -5.25
C MET A 203 -11.91 7.18 -3.78
N LYS A 204 -12.66 8.00 -3.05
CA LYS A 204 -12.98 7.72 -1.64
C LYS A 204 -13.86 6.50 -1.44
N ARG A 205 -14.61 6.09 -2.47
CA ARG A 205 -15.57 4.98 -2.41
C ARG A 205 -14.96 3.64 -2.85
N ILE A 206 -13.72 3.63 -3.33
CA ILE A 206 -13.05 2.41 -3.78
C ILE A 206 -12.72 1.54 -2.55
N PRO A 207 -13.00 0.22 -2.58
CA PRO A 207 -12.73 -0.69 -1.46
C PRO A 207 -11.40 -1.44 -1.61
N GLU A 208 -10.26 -0.76 -1.47
CA GLU A 208 -8.94 -1.43 -1.51
C GLU A 208 -8.71 -2.43 -0.37
N GLY A 209 -9.47 -2.32 0.74
CA GLY A 209 -9.31 -3.14 1.94
C GLY A 209 -9.43 -4.64 1.64
N SER A 210 -10.42 -5.04 0.83
CA SER A 210 -10.63 -6.46 0.52
C SER A 210 -9.43 -7.10 -0.17
N VAL A 211 -8.74 -6.37 -1.05
CA VAL A 211 -7.54 -6.88 -1.74
C VAL A 211 -6.43 -7.10 -0.71
N ILE A 212 -6.18 -6.07 0.10
CA ILE A 212 -5.17 -6.10 1.16
C ILE A 212 -5.41 -7.26 2.13
N ASP A 213 -6.64 -7.42 2.61
CA ASP A 213 -7.01 -8.45 3.57
C ASP A 213 -6.76 -9.85 2.99
N THR A 214 -7.11 -10.09 1.71
CA THR A 214 -6.86 -11.38 1.06
C THR A 214 -5.36 -11.67 0.86
N MET A 215 -4.55 -10.64 0.56
CA MET A 215 -3.10 -10.79 0.41
C MET A 215 -2.42 -11.07 1.76
N GLU A 216 -2.81 -10.36 2.81
CA GLU A 216 -2.31 -10.56 4.17
C GLU A 216 -2.72 -11.95 4.71
N ALA A 217 -3.97 -12.37 4.49
CA ALA A 217 -4.41 -13.71 4.86
C ALA A 217 -3.60 -14.80 4.15
N PHE A 218 -3.27 -14.62 2.87
CA PHE A 218 -2.43 -15.59 2.17
C PHE A 218 -0.99 -15.60 2.70
N ALA A 219 -0.41 -14.43 3.00
CA ALA A 219 0.91 -14.35 3.63
C ALA A 219 0.95 -15.11 4.97
N VAL A 220 -0.08 -14.97 5.81
CA VAL A 220 -0.21 -15.74 7.05
C VAL A 220 -0.25 -17.25 6.79
N ASN A 221 -0.98 -17.71 5.78
CA ASN A 221 -1.01 -19.14 5.43
C ASN A 221 0.37 -19.65 5.00
N VAL A 222 1.12 -18.86 4.22
CA VAL A 222 2.49 -19.18 3.82
C VAL A 222 3.43 -19.21 5.02
N HIS A 223 3.25 -18.30 5.98
CA HIS A 223 4.01 -18.28 7.24
C HIS A 223 3.79 -19.56 8.06
N VAL A 224 2.54 -19.98 8.25
CA VAL A 224 2.21 -21.23 8.96
C VAL A 224 2.80 -22.44 8.25
N LEU A 225 2.83 -22.43 6.91
CA LEU A 225 3.50 -23.47 6.14
C LEU A 225 5.01 -23.48 6.39
N TRP A 226 5.64 -22.31 6.47
CA TRP A 226 7.05 -22.17 6.80
C TRP A 226 7.37 -22.72 8.19
N GLU A 227 6.58 -22.39 9.22
CA GLU A 227 6.76 -22.91 10.58
C GLU A 227 6.73 -24.45 10.60
N ARG A 228 5.77 -25.05 9.89
CA ARG A 228 5.68 -26.52 9.77
C ARG A 228 6.89 -27.12 9.06
N GLN A 229 7.41 -26.46 8.02
CA GLN A 229 8.61 -26.91 7.32
C GLN A 229 9.87 -26.78 8.19
N ASP A 230 9.97 -25.76 9.04
CA ASP A 230 11.06 -25.65 10.02
C ASP A 230 10.98 -26.78 11.06
N GLU A 231 9.78 -27.05 11.60
CA GLU A 231 9.55 -28.17 12.51
C GLU A 231 9.93 -29.54 11.89
N GLU A 232 9.55 -29.78 10.63
CA GLU A 232 9.92 -30.98 9.88
C GLU A 232 11.44 -31.13 9.76
N GLN A 233 12.15 -30.04 9.49
CA GLN A 233 13.61 -30.02 9.42
C GLN A 233 14.26 -30.31 10.78
N GLN A 234 13.71 -29.79 11.88
CA GLN A 234 14.18 -30.13 13.23
C GLN A 234 13.96 -31.61 13.55
N GLN A 235 12.81 -32.18 13.17
CA GLN A 235 12.54 -33.61 13.33
C GLN A 235 13.51 -34.47 12.53
N LYS A 236 13.84 -34.06 11.30
CA LYS A 236 14.83 -34.72 10.44
C LYS A 236 16.22 -34.75 11.09
N LEU A 237 16.70 -33.61 11.57
CA LEU A 237 18.00 -33.52 12.25
C LEU A 237 18.06 -34.43 13.48
N LYS A 238 16.96 -34.53 14.23
CA LYS A 238 16.84 -35.42 15.40
C LYS A 238 16.84 -36.90 14.99
N ALA A 239 16.13 -37.27 13.92
CA ALA A 239 16.16 -38.63 13.38
C ALA A 239 17.56 -39.01 12.88
N ASP A 240 18.26 -38.10 12.19
CA ASP A 240 19.63 -38.29 11.72
C ASP A 240 20.64 -38.43 12.86
N TYR A 241 20.44 -37.68 13.95
CA TYR A 241 21.24 -37.82 15.17
C TYR A 241 21.03 -39.20 15.81
N LEU A 242 19.78 -39.61 16.03
CA LEU A 242 19.45 -40.91 16.63
C LEU A 242 19.94 -42.07 15.75
N SER A 243 19.82 -41.94 14.42
CA SER A 243 20.32 -42.94 13.48
C SER A 243 21.84 -43.09 13.55
N ARG A 244 22.57 -41.97 13.69
CA ARG A 244 24.03 -41.98 13.87
C ARG A 244 24.43 -42.55 15.23
N ASP A 245 23.72 -42.22 16.31
CA ASP A 245 24.00 -42.78 17.65
C ASP A 245 23.74 -44.30 17.68
N PHE A 246 22.61 -44.74 17.11
CA PHE A 246 22.25 -46.15 16.99
C PHE A 246 23.32 -46.92 16.21
N ALA A 247 23.72 -46.44 15.03
CA ALA A 247 24.74 -47.07 14.22
C ALA A 247 26.11 -47.14 14.93
N LYS A 248 26.47 -46.11 15.72
CA LYS A 248 27.71 -46.11 16.52
C LYS A 248 27.65 -47.16 17.62
N ARG A 249 26.58 -47.21 18.41
CA ARG A 249 26.42 -48.17 19.52
C ARG A 249 26.35 -49.62 19.02
N LEU A 250 25.65 -49.84 17.90
CA LEU A 250 25.57 -51.15 17.26
C LEU A 250 26.96 -51.63 16.81
N LYS A 251 27.75 -50.77 16.16
CA LYS A 251 29.13 -51.09 15.76
C LYS A 251 30.04 -51.36 16.95
N SER A 252 29.90 -50.63 18.06
CA SER A 252 30.66 -50.89 19.28
C SER A 252 30.35 -52.25 19.88
N LEU A 253 29.06 -52.62 19.98
CA LEU A 253 28.64 -53.95 20.47
C LEU A 253 29.10 -55.10 19.58
N GLN A 254 29.01 -54.94 18.25
CA GLN A 254 29.49 -55.95 17.30
C GLN A 254 30.99 -56.22 17.43
N LYS A 255 31.80 -55.17 17.70
CA LYS A 255 33.24 -55.30 17.94
C LYS A 255 33.55 -56.00 19.26
N GLU A 256 32.79 -55.75 20.32
CA GLU A 256 32.98 -56.39 21.63
C GLU A 256 32.60 -57.89 21.60
N HIS A 257 31.60 -58.29 20.80
CA HIS A 257 31.12 -59.69 20.73
C HIS A 257 31.79 -60.54 19.64
N GLY A 258 32.77 -60.00 18.88
CA GLY A 258 33.52 -60.76 17.88
C GLY A 258 32.72 -61.21 16.65
N LEU A 259 31.47 -60.75 16.49
CA LEU A 259 30.58 -61.09 15.38
C LEU A 259 30.76 -60.12 14.22
N GLN A 260 31.92 -60.18 13.56
CA GLN A 260 32.17 -59.35 12.40
C GLN A 260 31.59 -60.03 11.14
N GLY A 261 30.36 -59.66 10.78
CA GLY A 261 29.82 -59.92 9.43
C GLY A 261 28.38 -60.41 9.29
N GLN A 262 27.54 -60.48 10.34
CA GLN A 262 26.27 -61.23 10.23
C GLN A 262 24.96 -60.45 10.29
N PHE A 263 24.96 -59.11 10.32
CA PHE A 263 23.71 -58.34 10.23
C PHE A 263 23.89 -57.09 9.37
N GLU A 264 23.32 -57.12 8.17
CA GLU A 264 23.08 -55.90 7.39
C GLU A 264 21.93 -55.10 8.00
N ALA A 265 22.08 -53.78 7.98
CA ALA A 265 21.25 -52.82 8.71
C ALA A 265 19.77 -52.77 8.28
N ASP A 266 19.39 -53.48 7.22
CA ASP A 266 18.06 -53.35 6.58
C ASP A 266 17.11 -54.51 6.92
N LYS A 267 17.59 -55.58 7.59
CA LYS A 267 16.76 -56.70 8.07
C LYS A 267 17.33 -57.24 9.38
N THR A 268 16.79 -56.82 10.52
CA THR A 268 17.17 -57.40 11.81
C THR A 268 15.93 -57.80 12.60
N VAL A 269 15.54 -59.07 12.45
CA VAL A 269 14.89 -59.80 13.54
C VAL A 269 16.02 -60.09 14.55
N LEU A 270 15.89 -59.58 15.77
CA LEU A 270 16.82 -59.86 16.85
C LEU A 270 16.85 -61.38 17.12
N PRO A 271 18.02 -62.00 17.37
CA PRO A 271 18.06 -63.38 17.81
C PRO A 271 17.34 -63.50 19.16
N ILE A 272 16.36 -64.40 19.24
CA ILE A 272 15.75 -64.79 20.51
C ILE A 272 16.86 -65.42 21.36
N ALA A 273 17.14 -64.79 22.50
CA ALA A 273 18.14 -65.28 23.44
C ALA A 273 17.65 -66.61 24.05
N ASP A 274 18.29 -67.71 23.64
CA ASP A 274 18.22 -68.95 24.41
C ASP A 274 19.30 -68.92 25.50
N ASN A 275 18.83 -69.14 26.73
CA ASN A 275 19.57 -69.40 27.97
C ASN A 275 20.44 -68.29 28.61
N GLY A 276 19.84 -67.63 29.61
CA GLY A 276 20.33 -67.80 30.99
C GLY A 276 21.51 -66.95 31.48
N ARG A 277 21.87 -65.85 30.81
CA ARG A 277 22.78 -64.84 31.38
C ARG A 277 22.08 -63.49 31.39
N ALA A 278 22.31 -62.74 32.47
CA ALA A 278 21.72 -61.42 32.74
C ALA A 278 21.48 -60.67 31.43
N VAL A 279 20.21 -60.35 31.17
CA VAL A 279 19.79 -59.50 30.06
C VAL A 279 20.80 -58.36 29.96
N ASP A 280 21.64 -58.38 28.93
CA ASP A 280 22.74 -57.44 28.84
C ASP A 280 22.11 -56.05 28.79
N ASN A 281 22.29 -55.26 29.85
CA ASN A 281 21.68 -53.93 29.98
C ASN A 281 21.97 -53.05 28.75
N ARG A 282 23.06 -53.36 28.02
CA ARG A 282 23.42 -52.73 26.74
C ARG A 282 22.52 -53.14 25.57
N MET A 283 22.08 -54.41 25.47
CA MET A 283 21.10 -54.84 24.45
C MET A 283 19.76 -54.13 24.67
N VAL A 284 19.29 -54.05 25.92
CA VAL A 284 18.05 -53.31 26.26
C VAL A 284 18.18 -51.82 25.93
N ALA A 285 19.33 -51.21 26.23
CA ALA A 285 19.61 -49.82 25.87
C ALA A 285 19.65 -49.59 24.35
N LEU A 286 20.06 -50.60 23.56
CA LEU A 286 20.08 -50.52 22.10
C LEU A 286 18.66 -50.67 21.51
N ASP A 287 17.86 -51.60 22.03
CA ASP A 287 16.46 -51.81 21.61
C ASP A 287 15.59 -50.59 21.93
N THR A 288 15.77 -49.98 23.10
CA THR A 288 15.08 -48.74 23.47
C THR A 288 15.46 -47.57 22.58
N LEU A 289 16.73 -47.47 22.16
CA LEU A 289 17.19 -46.46 21.19
C LEU A 289 16.63 -46.72 19.79
N HIS A 290 16.56 -47.98 19.36
CA HIS A 290 15.97 -48.38 18.08
C HIS A 290 14.49 -47.98 18.01
N LYS A 291 13.71 -48.36 19.04
CA LYS A 291 12.30 -47.98 19.14
C LYS A 291 12.10 -46.46 19.09
N ARG A 292 12.96 -45.70 19.78
CA ARG A 292 12.91 -44.23 19.75
C ARG A 292 13.22 -43.67 18.36
N LEU A 293 14.16 -44.27 17.63
CA LEU A 293 14.48 -43.88 16.25
C LEU A 293 13.29 -44.13 15.33
N ASP A 294 12.65 -45.30 15.41
CA ASP A 294 11.47 -45.64 14.61
C ASP A 294 10.29 -44.70 14.90
N GLU A 295 10.04 -44.42 16.18
CA GLU A 295 9.02 -43.44 16.58
C GLU A 295 9.31 -42.03 16.04
N GLN A 296 10.57 -41.58 16.02
CA GLN A 296 10.92 -40.29 15.42
C GLN A 296 10.79 -40.30 13.89
N ARG A 297 11.17 -41.38 13.21
CA ARG A 297 11.03 -41.52 11.76
C ARG A 297 9.57 -41.51 11.33
N ALA A 298 8.71 -42.24 12.04
CA ALA A 298 7.27 -42.26 11.77
C ALA A 298 6.64 -40.86 11.94
N ARG A 299 7.02 -40.10 12.97
CA ARG A 299 6.55 -38.72 13.17
C ARG A 299 7.01 -37.78 12.04
N HIS A 300 8.26 -37.91 11.62
CA HIS A 300 8.79 -37.12 10.51
C HIS A 300 8.07 -37.44 9.20
N GLU A 301 7.86 -38.71 8.87
CA GLU A 301 7.15 -39.13 7.66
C GLU A 301 5.71 -38.61 7.62
N GLU A 302 5.00 -38.67 8.74
CA GLU A 302 3.64 -38.12 8.85
C GLU A 302 3.64 -36.60 8.66
N THR A 303 4.60 -35.88 9.26
CA THR A 303 4.73 -34.41 9.11
C THR A 303 5.02 -34.05 7.64
N VAL A 304 5.92 -34.76 6.97
CA VAL A 304 6.21 -34.57 5.54
C VAL A 304 4.96 -34.77 4.67
N LYS A 305 4.16 -35.80 4.98
CA LYS A 305 2.91 -36.08 4.27
C LYS A 305 1.90 -34.95 4.43
N GLN A 306 1.73 -34.43 5.66
CA GLN A 306 0.84 -33.31 5.95
C GLN A 306 1.28 -32.03 5.23
N ILE A 307 2.58 -31.70 5.26
CA ILE A 307 3.13 -30.54 4.54
C ILE A 307 2.88 -30.66 3.04
N ARG A 308 3.18 -31.81 2.43
CA ARG A 308 2.97 -32.01 0.98
C ARG A 308 1.51 -31.88 0.57
N GLN A 309 0.58 -32.36 1.40
CA GLN A 309 -0.85 -32.23 1.15
C GLN A 309 -1.32 -30.78 1.26
N ALA A 310 -0.85 -30.05 2.28
CA ALA A 310 -1.15 -28.63 2.46
C ALA A 310 -0.59 -27.80 1.28
N SER A 311 0.71 -27.87 1.02
CA SER A 311 1.38 -27.04 -0.01
C SER A 311 0.80 -27.18 -1.42
N ALA A 312 0.32 -28.37 -1.83
CA ALA A 312 -0.24 -28.60 -3.16
C ALA A 312 -1.65 -28.01 -3.34
N ALA A 313 -2.40 -27.84 -2.25
CA ALA A 313 -3.71 -27.21 -2.24
C ALA A 313 -3.63 -25.69 -1.98
N ASP A 314 -2.65 -25.26 -1.19
CA ASP A 314 -2.56 -23.92 -0.59
C ASP A 314 -2.27 -22.79 -1.58
N LEU A 315 -1.51 -23.03 -2.66
CA LEU A 315 -1.19 -21.96 -3.61
C LEU A 315 -2.42 -21.53 -4.41
N LYS A 316 -3.22 -22.50 -4.89
CA LYS A 316 -4.45 -22.21 -5.63
C LYS A 316 -5.51 -21.60 -4.71
N SER A 317 -5.71 -22.19 -3.52
CA SER A 317 -6.69 -21.71 -2.56
C SER A 317 -6.34 -20.33 -1.99
N GLY A 318 -5.04 -19.99 -1.91
CA GLY A 318 -4.55 -18.70 -1.46
C GLY A 318 -4.57 -17.61 -2.53
N LEU A 319 -4.17 -17.91 -3.78
CA LEU A 319 -4.14 -16.93 -4.86
C LEU A 319 -5.51 -16.62 -5.46
N ALA A 320 -6.44 -17.58 -5.47
CA ALA A 320 -7.76 -17.36 -6.08
C ALA A 320 -8.55 -16.21 -5.43
N PRO A 321 -8.67 -16.11 -4.09
CA PRO A 321 -9.32 -14.97 -3.44
C PRO A 321 -8.64 -13.63 -3.74
N ILE A 322 -7.31 -13.60 -3.87
CA ILE A 322 -6.58 -12.37 -4.19
C ILE A 322 -6.94 -11.88 -5.60
N PHE A 323 -6.93 -12.77 -6.59
CA PHE A 323 -7.27 -12.39 -7.96
C PHE A 323 -8.75 -12.03 -8.14
N GLU A 324 -9.64 -12.70 -7.41
CA GLU A 324 -11.06 -12.32 -7.35
C GLU A 324 -11.22 -10.91 -6.77
N ALA A 325 -10.57 -10.63 -5.64
CA ALA A 325 -10.59 -9.31 -5.01
C ALA A 325 -9.99 -8.24 -5.93
N LEU A 326 -8.87 -8.53 -6.60
CA LEU A 326 -8.23 -7.62 -7.57
C LEU A 326 -9.14 -7.34 -8.77
N GLU A 327 -9.85 -8.34 -9.30
CA GLU A 327 -10.82 -8.14 -10.37
C GLU A 327 -11.95 -7.20 -9.91
N SER A 328 -12.58 -7.52 -8.78
CA SER A 328 -13.70 -6.71 -8.25
C SER A 328 -13.26 -5.28 -7.95
N PHE A 329 -12.15 -5.12 -7.24
CA PHE A 329 -11.54 -3.82 -6.95
C PHE A 329 -11.29 -3.01 -8.21
N THR A 330 -10.70 -3.63 -9.23
CA THR A 330 -10.35 -2.94 -10.48
C THR A 330 -11.60 -2.57 -11.27
N GLN A 331 -12.62 -3.43 -11.27
CA GLN A 331 -13.89 -3.16 -11.92
C GLN A 331 -14.61 -1.98 -11.27
N GLU A 332 -14.67 -1.94 -9.94
CA GLU A 332 -15.26 -0.83 -9.19
C GLU A 332 -14.49 0.46 -9.37
N THR A 333 -13.15 0.39 -9.32
CA THR A 333 -12.28 1.52 -9.59
C THR A 333 -12.55 2.08 -10.98
N LEU A 334 -12.53 1.24 -12.01
CA LEU A 334 -12.82 1.64 -13.39
C LEU A 334 -14.19 2.33 -13.50
N ARG A 335 -15.24 1.75 -12.91
CA ARG A 335 -16.57 2.38 -12.87
C ARG A 335 -16.55 3.74 -12.19
N GLY A 336 -15.80 3.88 -11.10
CA GLY A 336 -15.58 5.16 -10.42
C GLY A 336 -14.99 6.22 -11.35
N TYR A 337 -13.96 5.87 -12.11
CA TYR A 337 -13.33 6.77 -13.09
C TYR A 337 -14.25 7.09 -14.28
N GLU A 338 -15.00 6.12 -14.81
CA GLU A 338 -15.93 6.33 -15.93
C GLU A 338 -17.12 7.22 -15.53
N ASN A 339 -17.51 7.24 -14.25
CA ASN A 339 -18.59 8.07 -13.73
C ASN A 339 -18.16 9.50 -13.40
N VAL A 340 -16.87 9.85 -13.51
CA VAL A 340 -16.41 11.23 -13.32
C VAL A 340 -16.97 12.10 -14.44
N ARG A 341 -17.74 13.14 -14.09
CA ARG A 341 -18.30 14.04 -15.10
C ARG A 341 -17.19 14.85 -15.74
N ILE A 342 -17.07 14.70 -17.06
CA ILE A 342 -16.20 15.52 -17.90
C ILE A 342 -17.11 16.54 -18.60
N THR A 343 -17.24 17.72 -18.01
CA THR A 343 -17.96 18.83 -18.65
C THR A 343 -17.01 19.49 -19.65
N VAL A 344 -17.25 19.32 -20.94
CA VAL A 344 -16.60 20.13 -21.97
C VAL A 344 -17.15 21.55 -21.79
N GLY A 345 -16.29 22.50 -21.43
CA GLY A 345 -16.72 23.89 -21.26
C GLY A 345 -17.39 24.37 -22.53
N SER A 346 -18.65 24.81 -22.43
CA SER A 346 -19.30 25.55 -23.51
C SER A 346 -18.46 26.79 -23.78
N GLY A 347 -17.89 26.86 -24.98
CA GLY A 347 -17.15 28.03 -25.46
C GLY A 347 -18.04 29.24 -25.64
#